data_AF-A0A351Y6D5-F1
#
_entry.id   AF-A0A351Y6D5-F1
#
_cell.length_a   1.000
_cell.length_b   1.000
_cell.length_c   1.000
_cell.angle_alpha   90.00
_cell.angle_beta   90.00
_cell.angle_gamma   90.00
#
_symmetry.space_group_name_H-M   'P 1'
#
loop_
_entity.id
_entity.type
_entity.pdbx_description
1 polymer ?
#
loop_
_entity_poly.entity_id
_entity_poly.type
_entity_poly.pdbx_seq_one_letter_code
_entity_poly.pdbx_strand_id
1 'polypeptide(L)' 'MVINFDVPVDPKSYIHRIGRTGRAGASGKAIMLVSPLEIPLFKDIEKVHRIKILPSEHFVQQDRE' A
#
# COMPACT_ATOMS: atom_id res chain seq x y z
N MET A 1 -4.83 10.59 -6.03
CA MET A 1 -3.93 9.98 -5.03
C MET A 1 -4.78 9.34 -3.95
N VAL A 2 -4.40 8.16 -3.45
CA VAL A 2 -5.04 7.49 -2.31
C VAL A 2 -3.95 7.18 -1.28
N ILE A 3 -4.26 7.40 -0.01
CA ILE A 3 -3.41 7.05 1.12
C ILE A 3 -4.20 6.06 1.98
N ASN A 4 -3.64 4.87 2.18
CA ASN A 4 -4.17 3.90 3.14
C ASN A 4 -3.41 4.11 4.46
N PHE A 5 -4.13 4.46 5.52
CA PHE A 5 -3.54 4.64 6.84
C PHE A 5 -3.23 3.32 7.53
N ASP A 6 -3.97 2.26 7.19
CA ASP A 6 -3.81 0.91 7.72
C ASP A 6 -3.85 -0.12 6.57
N VAL A 7 -3.25 -1.29 6.82
CA VAL A 7 -3.24 -2.39 5.85
C VAL A 7 -4.57 -3.15 5.89
N PRO A 8 -5.28 -3.31 4.75
CA PRO A 8 -6.53 -4.07 4.74
C PRO A 8 -6.32 -5.54 5.12
N VAL A 9 -7.18 -6.05 6.02
CA VAL A 9 -7.17 -7.46 6.44
C VAL A 9 -7.45 -8.41 5.28
N ASP A 10 -8.40 -8.05 4.40
CA ASP A 10 -8.61 -8.77 3.15
C ASP A 10 -7.69 -8.20 2.06
N PRO A 11 -6.71 -8.95 1.56
CA PRO A 11 -5.80 -8.47 0.53
C PRO A 11 -6.53 -8.14 -0.78
N LYS A 12 -7.66 -8.79 -1.10
CA LYS A 12 -8.41 -8.50 -2.34
C LYS A 12 -9.03 -7.10 -2.32
N SER A 13 -9.40 -6.61 -1.13
CA SER A 13 -9.95 -5.27 -0.94
C SER A 13 -8.96 -4.14 -1.26
N TYR A 14 -7.65 -4.40 -1.28
CA TYR A 14 -6.63 -3.39 -1.60
C TYR A 14 -6.86 -2.73 -2.97
N ILE A 15 -7.08 -3.51 -4.03
CA ILE A 15 -7.28 -2.98 -5.39
C ILE A 15 -8.53 -2.08 -5.45
N HIS A 16 -9.60 -2.47 -4.77
CA HIS A 16 -10.83 -1.67 -4.72
C HIS A 16 -10.61 -0.31 -4.06
N ARG A 17 -9.73 -0.23 -3.05
CA ARG A 17 -9.36 1.02 -2.38
C ARG A 17 -8.55 1.93 -3.30
N ILE A 18 -7.52 1.40 -3.97
CA ILE A 18 -6.62 2.21 -4.81
C ILE A 18 -7.19 2.53 -6.19
N GLY A 19 -8.22 1.79 -6.64
CA GLY A 19 -8.87 1.95 -7.94
C GLY A 19 -9.52 3.32 -8.18
N ARG A 20 -9.61 4.17 -7.15
CA ARG A 20 -10.11 5.56 -7.27
C ARG A 20 -9.06 6.55 -7.79
N THR A 21 -7.81 6.12 -7.98
CA THR A 21 -6.69 7.03 -8.30
C THR A 21 -6.34 7.15 -9.77
N GLY A 22 -6.63 6.13 -10.59
CA GLY A 22 -6.38 6.15 -12.02
C GLY A 22 -7.58 6.72 -12.78
N ARG A 23 -7.37 7.74 -13.61
CA ARG A 23 -8.36 8.24 -14.59
C ARG A 23 -7.79 8.05 -15.99
N ALA A 24 -8.65 7.95 -17.01
CA ALA A 24 -8.20 7.88 -18.40
C ALA A 24 -7.24 9.05 -18.70
N GLY A 25 -6.05 8.74 -19.21
CA GLY A 25 -5.01 9.72 -19.52
C GLY A 25 -4.18 10.25 -18.34
N ALA A 26 -4.40 9.77 -17.11
CA ALA A 26 -3.66 10.22 -15.92
C ALA A 26 -3.17 9.07 -15.04
N SER A 27 -1.92 9.16 -14.58
CA SER A 27 -1.37 8.19 -13.62
C SER A 27 -1.94 8.43 -12.21
N GLY A 28 -2.35 7.34 -11.57
CA GLY A 28 -2.73 7.32 -10.16
C GLY A 28 -1.52 7.06 -9.26
N LYS A 29 -1.53 7.63 -8.06
CA LYS A 29 -0.57 7.29 -6.99
C LYS A 29 -1.32 6.74 -5.78
N ALA A 30 -0.80 5.64 -5.23
CA ALA A 30 -1.28 5.05 -3.97
C ALA A 30 -0.11 4.92 -3.00
N ILE A 31 -0.33 5.34 -1.75
CA ILE A 31 0.63 5.21 -0.64
C ILE A 31 -0.07 4.40 0.46
N MET A 32 0.68 3.57 1.16
CA MET A 32 0.21 2.79 2.30
C MET A 32 1.18 3.01 3.46
N LEU A 33 0.64 3.36 4.62
CA LEU A 33 1.37 3.33 5.88
C LEU A 33 1.24 1.92 6.44
N VAL A 34 2.37 1.35 6.83
CA VAL A 34 2.46 -0.04 7.31
C VAL A 34 3.19 -0.02 8.63
N SER A 35 2.50 -0.40 9.71
CA SER A 35 3.17 -0.63 10.99
C SER A 35 3.90 -1.99 11.00
N PRO A 36 4.86 -2.21 11.90
CA PRO A 36 5.57 -3.49 12.01
C PRO A 36 4.62 -4.70 12.20
N LEU A 37 3.51 -4.49 12.91
CA LEU A 37 2.51 -5.52 13.17
C LEU A 37 1.70 -5.91 11.93
N GLU A 38 1.63 -5.03 10.94
CA GLU A 38 0.85 -5.23 9.71
C GLU A 38 1.69 -5.77 8.54
N ILE A 39 3.00 -5.96 8.73
CA ILE A 39 3.89 -6.53 7.70
C ILE A 39 3.36 -7.86 7.13
N PRO A 40 2.79 -8.80 7.91
CA PRO A 40 2.22 -10.02 7.36
C PRO A 40 1.06 -9.74 6.39
N LEU A 41 0.14 -8.85 6.76
CA LEU A 41 -1.00 -8.44 5.91
C LEU A 41 -0.52 -7.76 4.63
N PHE A 42 0.52 -6.93 4.73
CA PHE A 42 1.11 -6.25 3.59
C PHE A 42 1.73 -7.24 2.59
N LYS A 43 2.44 -8.26 3.09
CA LYS A 43 3.01 -9.33 2.26
C LYS A 43 1.92 -10.17 1.58
N ASP A 44 0.78 -10.36 2.23
CA ASP A 44 -0.35 -11.06 1.63
C ASP A 44 -0.93 -10.28 0.45
N ILE A 45 -0.98 -8.94 0.52
CA ILE A 45 -1.38 -8.09 -0.62
C ILE A 45 -0.43 -8.30 -1.81
N GLU A 46 0.88 -8.22 -1.59
CA GLU A 46 1.89 -8.43 -2.63
C GLU A 46 1.76 -9.82 -3.27
N LYS A 47 1.57 -10.85 -2.44
CA LYS A 47 1.43 -12.25 -2.88
C LYS A 47 0.16 -12.49 -3.69
N VAL A 48 -0.99 -12.01 -3.20
CA VAL A 48 -2.29 -12.23 -3.84
C VAL A 48 -2.36 -11.53 -5.19
N HIS A 49 -1.84 -10.30 -5.28
CA HIS A 49 -1.88 -9.52 -6.52
C HIS A 49 -0.65 -9.70 -7.41
N ARG A 50 0.36 -10.44 -6.93
CA ARG A 50 1.63 -10.68 -7.63
C ARG A 50 2.32 -9.38 -8.05
N ILE A 51 2.29 -8.41 -7.13
CA ILE A 51 2.93 -7.10 -7.30
C ILE A 51 4.01 -6.92 -6.25
N LYS A 52 4.99 -6.05 -6.54
CA LYS A 52 5.93 -5.56 -5.55
C LYS A 52 5.64 -4.09 -5.28
N ILE A 53 5.38 -3.76 -4.02
CA ILE A 53 5.17 -2.39 -3.57
C ILE A 53 6.50 -1.90 -3.01
N LEU A 54 7.01 -0.82 -3.60
CA LEU A 54 8.31 -0.28 -3.22
C LEU A 54 8.17 0.64 -1.99
N PRO A 55 9.14 0.63 -1.06
CA PRO A 55 9.23 1.62 0.00
C PRO A 55 9.22 3.03 -0.60
N SER A 56 8.49 3.94 0.04
CA SER A 56 8.57 5.36 -0.32
C SER A 56 9.88 5.94 0.21
N GLU A 57 10.63 6.62 -0.65
CA GLU A 57 11.86 7.35 -0.27
C GLU A 57 11.62 8.45 0.78
N HIS A 58 10.36 8.81 1.04
CA HIS A 58 10.00 9.95 1.88
C HIS A 58 9.59 9.56 3.32
N PHE A 59 9.32 8.27 3.58
CA PHE A 59 8.69 7.83 4.83
C PHE A 59 9.27 6.53 5.37
N VAL A 60 10.59 6.35 5.29
CA VAL A 60 11.26 5.32 6.08
C VAL A 60 11.30 5.82 7.51
N GLN A 61 10.57 5.15 8.41
CA GLN A 61 10.59 5.46 9.83
C GLN A 61 12.05 5.29 10.28
N GLN A 62 12.67 6.41 10.63
CA GLN A 62 14.00 6.46 11.23
C GLN A 62 13.87 5.65 12.52
N ASP A 63 14.48 4.47 12.55
CA ASP A 63 14.49 3.60 13.73
C ASP A 63 14.89 4.47 14.92
N ARG A 64 13.94 4.67 15.84
CA ARG A 64 14.22 5.39 17.09
C ARG A 64 15.16 4.50 17.89
N GLU A 65 16.37 5.01 18.11
CA GLU A 65 17.26 4.59 19.20
C GLU A 65 16.51 4.54 20.54
#